data_AF-A0A9D1DA65-F1
#
_entry.id   AF-A0A9D1DA65-F1
#
_cell.length_a   1.000
_cell.length_b   1.000
_cell.length_c   1.000
_cell.angle_alpha   90.00
_cell.angle_beta   90.00
_cell.angle_gamma   90.00
#
_symmetry.space_group_name_H-M   'P 1'
#
loop_
_entity.id
_entity.type
_entity.pdbx_description
1 polymer ?
#
loop_
_entity_poly.entity_id
_entity_poly.type
_entity_poly.pdbx_seq_one_letter_code
_entity_poly.pdbx_strand_id
1 'polypeptide(L)'
;MTVVHAQAAQTNVVKSAKQVKGGKWVSSKNGRRYRYQNRKHAKNAWIKSGSYVYRMDSQGYAQTGWFTYKGVKYYADQNGRLYVKKWLNKNGNRYYFQSNGVYAKSKWEKIGGKYYYFLKDGQMARNRMITTSKKTYYVNASGVRVKSTWLKKSGKKYYFMANGVRAEKKWVKSGGKYYYLMSNGQMAVDRWVGSYYVGENGARLTDRVVDGYYLNSSGKKTVKVFKGDYIFLGDSRMVGMKRTYSPSNTLYIAKEGMGYSWLKSTGGPTLKNYLKANPNVKVVLALGVNDLGNIQSYISYYRSLIKAFPKTKFYVLSVNPVDQKKEARYGYSIKNSSITSFNKKLYVAFRSSFINSYNYMKKNGFETRDGLHYTAEVYKDLYDYIIRKIK
;
A
#
# COMPACT_ATOMS: atom_id res chain seq x y z
N MET A 1 37.28 5.33 7.94
CA MET A 1 37.57 5.22 9.38
C MET A 1 36.34 5.63 10.18
N THR A 2 35.63 4.66 10.75
CA THR A 2 34.42 4.93 11.56
C THR A 2 34.87 5.22 12.98
N VAL A 3 34.82 6.48 13.40
CA VAL A 3 35.09 6.84 14.79
C VAL A 3 33.87 6.40 15.62
N VAL A 4 33.95 5.19 16.15
CA VAL A 4 33.03 4.72 17.18
C VAL A 4 33.42 5.45 18.45
N HIS A 5 32.73 6.54 18.79
CA HIS A 5 32.83 7.11 20.14
C HIS A 5 32.22 6.11 21.11
N ALA A 6 33.07 5.23 21.66
CA ALA A 6 32.77 4.44 22.83
C ALA A 6 32.34 5.41 23.94
N GLN A 7 31.04 5.42 24.22
CA GLN A 7 30.47 6.22 25.30
C GLN A 7 30.98 5.59 26.60
N ALA A 8 32.00 6.21 27.22
CA ALA A 8 32.53 5.77 28.50
C ALA A 8 31.36 5.48 29.46
N ALA A 9 31.36 4.30 30.08
CA ALA A 9 30.28 3.86 30.94
C ALA A 9 30.03 4.91 32.04
N GLN A 10 28.93 5.65 31.92
CA GLN A 10 28.57 6.69 32.87
C GLN A 10 28.32 6.03 34.22
N THR A 11 29.17 6.35 35.21
CA THR A 11 29.10 5.76 36.56
C THR A 11 27.71 5.95 37.15
N ASN A 12 27.11 4.87 37.63
CA ASN A 12 25.82 4.94 38.31
C ASN A 12 26.02 5.47 39.75
N VAL A 13 25.96 6.79 39.89
CA VAL A 13 26.20 7.47 41.17
C VAL A 13 25.19 7.10 42.25
N VAL A 14 24.00 6.65 41.86
CA VAL A 14 22.96 6.19 42.78
C VAL A 14 23.35 4.85 43.41
N LYS A 15 23.96 3.96 42.63
CA LYS A 15 24.47 2.67 43.13
C LYS A 15 25.77 2.82 43.92
N SER A 16 26.66 3.72 43.50
CA SER A 16 27.97 3.91 44.14
C SER A 16 27.93 4.81 45.39
N ALA A 17 26.79 5.43 45.70
CA ALA A 17 26.67 6.30 46.86
C ALA A 17 26.76 5.49 48.17
N LYS A 18 27.68 5.87 49.05
CA LYS A 18 27.89 5.18 50.34
C LYS A 18 26.72 5.49 51.28
N GLN A 19 26.06 4.45 51.79
CA GLN A 19 25.03 4.61 52.82
C GLN A 19 25.66 5.17 54.09
N VAL A 20 25.17 6.33 54.54
CA VAL A 20 25.58 6.91 55.82
C VAL A 20 24.60 6.50 56.92
N LYS A 21 25.13 6.19 58.11
CA LYS A 21 24.38 5.77 59.32
C LYS A 21 24.85 6.57 60.54
N GLY A 22 23.97 6.70 61.55
CA GLY A 22 24.29 7.26 62.86
C GLY A 22 24.64 8.76 62.93
N GLY A 23 24.65 9.48 61.81
CA GLY A 23 24.98 10.90 61.75
C GLY A 23 23.74 11.79 61.59
N LYS A 24 23.97 13.11 61.55
CA LYS A 24 22.91 14.11 61.37
C LYS A 24 23.25 15.14 60.30
N TRP A 25 22.22 15.67 59.66
CA TRP A 25 22.35 16.84 58.80
C TRP A 25 22.51 18.10 59.65
N VAL A 26 23.45 18.95 59.26
CA VAL A 26 23.70 20.26 59.87
C VAL A 26 23.58 21.31 58.78
N SER A 27 22.78 22.35 59.03
CA SER A 27 22.56 23.46 58.11
C SER A 27 23.41 24.66 58.53
N SER A 28 23.93 25.41 57.56
CA SER A 28 24.57 26.71 57.75
C SER A 28 24.25 27.63 56.59
N LYS A 29 24.74 28.88 56.65
CA LYS A 29 24.63 29.86 55.56
C LYS A 29 25.19 29.36 54.20
N ASN A 30 26.12 28.41 54.23
CA ASN A 30 26.75 27.85 53.03
C ASN A 30 26.06 26.57 52.51
N GLY A 31 24.98 26.13 53.19
CA GLY A 31 24.21 24.94 52.80
C GLY A 31 24.22 23.84 53.87
N ARG A 32 24.00 22.59 53.43
CA ARG A 32 23.82 21.43 54.32
C ARG A 32 25.03 20.50 54.30
N ARG A 33 25.49 20.03 55.46
CA ARG A 33 26.56 19.02 55.61
C ARG A 33 26.03 17.82 56.38
N TYR A 34 26.54 16.63 56.08
CA TYR A 34 26.27 15.44 56.89
C TYR A 34 27.41 15.23 57.89
N ARG A 35 27.10 15.28 59.19
CA ARG A 35 28.06 15.11 60.30
C ARG A 35 27.90 13.72 60.92
N TYR A 36 28.98 12.94 60.92
CA TYR A 36 29.05 11.63 61.58
C TYR A 36 29.12 11.78 63.11
N GLN A 37 28.96 10.66 63.84
CA GLN A 37 29.04 10.64 65.31
C GLN A 37 30.39 11.14 65.83
N ASN A 38 31.49 10.79 65.15
CA ASN A 38 32.85 11.28 65.44
C ASN A 38 33.09 12.76 65.07
N ARG A 39 32.02 13.54 64.87
CA ARG A 39 32.02 14.97 64.51
C ARG A 39 32.66 15.32 63.16
N LYS A 40 33.21 14.36 62.41
CA LYS A 40 33.71 14.56 61.03
C LYS A 40 32.54 14.71 60.05
N HIS A 41 32.81 15.30 58.88
CA HIS A 41 31.82 15.50 57.82
C HIS A 41 32.11 14.64 56.58
N ALA A 42 31.07 14.25 55.86
CA ALA A 42 31.22 13.66 54.54
C ALA A 42 31.73 14.73 53.54
N LYS A 43 32.85 14.47 52.85
CA LYS A 43 33.46 15.38 51.87
C LYS A 43 33.89 14.63 50.61
N ASN A 44 33.88 15.31 49.47
CA ASN A 44 34.27 14.78 48.14
C ASN A 44 33.58 13.47 47.73
N ALA A 45 32.43 13.14 48.32
CA ALA A 45 31.81 11.83 48.22
C ALA A 45 30.37 11.89 47.70
N TRP A 46 29.93 10.79 47.09
CA TRP A 46 28.51 10.51 46.91
C TRP A 46 28.02 9.77 48.16
N ILE A 47 27.01 10.30 48.84
CA ILE A 47 26.42 9.67 50.02
C ILE A 47 24.94 9.41 49.82
N LYS A 48 24.44 8.35 50.47
CA LYS A 48 23.02 8.02 50.52
C LYS A 48 22.53 8.15 51.96
N SER A 49 21.54 9.02 52.17
CA SER A 49 20.90 9.28 53.47
C SER A 49 19.40 9.13 53.29
N GLY A 50 18.82 8.13 53.96
CA GLY A 50 17.46 7.66 53.66
C GLY A 50 17.32 7.19 52.20
N SER A 51 16.26 7.63 51.52
CA SER A 51 16.01 7.32 50.11
C SER A 51 16.79 8.21 49.12
N TYR A 52 17.48 9.24 49.61
CA TYR A 52 18.09 10.28 48.78
C TYR A 52 19.60 10.14 48.63
N VAL A 53 20.10 10.55 47.47
CA VAL A 53 21.53 10.61 47.13
C VAL A 53 21.97 12.07 47.12
N TYR A 54 23.18 12.34 47.59
CA TYR A 54 23.78 13.66 47.70
C TYR A 54 25.21 13.63 47.18
N ARG A 55 25.66 14.70 46.52
CA ARG A 55 27.06 14.94 46.18
C ARG A 55 27.64 15.94 47.17
N MET A 56 28.64 15.53 47.94
CA MET A 56 29.37 16.40 48.87
C MET A 56 30.61 16.99 48.20
N ASP A 57 30.83 18.29 48.36
CA ASP A 57 32.03 18.97 47.86
C ASP A 57 33.25 18.82 48.77
N SER A 58 34.34 19.51 48.43
CA SER A 58 35.61 19.49 49.16
C SER A 58 35.50 20.03 50.58
N GLN A 59 34.60 20.98 50.78
CA GLN A 59 34.25 21.53 52.08
C GLN A 59 33.18 20.70 52.80
N GLY A 60 32.63 19.66 52.17
CA GLY A 60 31.64 18.76 52.74
C GLY A 60 30.22 19.32 52.78
N TYR A 61 29.91 20.35 51.99
CA TYR A 61 28.55 20.81 51.73
C TYR A 61 27.91 20.02 50.59
N ALA A 62 26.60 19.78 50.69
CA ALA A 62 25.85 19.12 49.64
C ALA A 62 25.63 20.08 48.46
N GLN A 63 26.01 19.64 47.27
CA GLN A 63 25.79 20.37 46.03
C GLN A 63 24.28 20.55 45.78
N THR A 64 23.88 21.75 45.36
CA THR A 64 22.50 22.10 45.00
C THR A 64 22.47 22.67 43.58
N GLY A 65 21.29 22.66 42.95
CA GLY A 65 21.16 23.16 41.58
C GLY A 65 21.93 22.32 40.56
N TRP A 66 22.39 22.95 39.48
CA TRP A 66 23.17 22.29 38.43
C TRP A 66 24.62 22.17 38.85
N PHE A 67 25.21 20.98 38.72
CA PHE A 67 26.63 20.76 38.94
C PHE A 67 27.20 19.73 37.97
N THR A 68 28.52 19.74 37.80
CA THR A 68 29.24 18.79 36.94
C THR A 68 30.13 17.90 37.79
N TYR A 69 30.07 16.60 37.57
CA TYR A 69 30.96 15.63 38.20
C TYR A 69 31.52 14.70 37.12
N LYS A 70 32.86 14.64 37.00
CA LYS A 70 33.58 13.87 35.97
C LYS A 70 33.01 14.07 34.55
N GLY A 71 32.77 15.33 34.18
CA GLY A 71 32.24 15.71 32.85
C GLY A 71 30.74 15.44 32.64
N VAL A 72 30.02 14.92 33.64
CA VAL A 72 28.59 14.63 33.58
C VAL A 72 27.80 15.66 34.40
N LYS A 73 26.72 16.21 33.82
CA LYS A 73 25.84 17.16 34.52
C LYS A 73 24.77 16.44 35.33
N TYR A 74 24.55 16.94 36.54
CA TYR A 74 23.57 16.48 37.51
C TYR A 74 22.75 17.68 38.02
N TYR A 75 21.66 17.39 38.71
CA TYR A 75 20.85 18.41 39.39
C TYR A 75 20.39 17.92 40.75
N ALA A 76 20.51 18.79 41.75
CA ALA A 76 20.00 18.55 43.09
C ALA A 76 19.01 19.66 43.49
N ASP A 77 18.03 19.34 44.32
CA ASP A 77 17.15 20.34 44.89
C ASP A 77 17.88 21.25 45.89
N GLN A 78 17.18 22.24 46.44
CA GLN A 78 17.71 23.16 47.46
C GLN A 78 18.19 22.48 48.75
N ASN A 79 17.78 21.23 48.97
CA ASN A 79 18.19 20.40 50.10
C ASN A 79 19.37 19.48 49.77
N GLY A 80 19.92 19.56 48.55
CA GLY A 80 21.01 18.73 48.06
C GLY A 80 20.56 17.34 47.57
N ARG A 81 19.26 17.07 47.51
CA ARG A 81 18.72 15.78 47.09
C ARG A 81 18.80 15.66 45.57
N LEU A 82 19.56 14.68 45.09
CA LEU A 82 19.77 14.42 43.66
C LEU A 82 18.46 14.06 42.95
N TYR A 83 18.26 14.62 41.75
CA TYR A 83 17.16 14.22 40.86
C TYR A 83 17.45 12.87 40.21
N VAL A 84 16.57 11.89 40.44
CA VAL A 84 16.68 10.52 39.90
C VAL A 84 15.30 10.08 39.44
N LYS A 85 15.18 9.58 38.20
CA LYS A 85 13.88 9.28 37.54
C LYS A 85 12.89 10.44 37.65
N LYS A 86 13.38 11.68 37.52
CA LYS A 86 12.62 12.89 37.86
C LYS A 86 12.68 13.92 36.74
N TRP A 87 11.56 14.58 36.49
CA TRP A 87 11.48 15.74 35.60
C TRP A 87 11.92 17.01 36.33
N LEU A 88 12.60 17.89 35.60
CA LEU A 88 12.88 19.25 36.01
C LEU A 88 12.27 20.21 35.00
N ASN A 89 11.45 21.14 35.48
CA ASN A 89 10.96 22.27 34.69
C ASN A 89 11.77 23.50 35.12
N LYS A 90 12.46 24.14 34.18
CA LYS A 90 13.27 25.32 34.45
C LYS A 90 13.29 26.24 33.23
N ASN A 91 12.96 27.52 33.42
CA ASN A 91 12.93 28.55 32.37
C ASN A 91 12.15 28.10 31.11
N GLY A 92 10.96 27.52 31.31
CA GLY A 92 10.11 27.02 30.20
C GLY A 92 10.59 25.72 29.53
N ASN A 93 11.74 25.18 29.95
CA ASN A 93 12.33 23.96 29.42
C ASN A 93 12.13 22.78 30.36
N ARG A 94 12.05 21.58 29.78
CA ARG A 94 11.91 20.33 30.53
C ARG A 94 13.13 19.45 30.33
N TYR A 95 13.68 18.96 31.43
CA TYR A 95 14.80 18.04 31.49
C TYR A 95 14.37 16.78 32.24
N TYR A 96 15.04 15.66 31.98
CA TYR A 96 14.77 14.42 32.70
C TYR A 96 16.06 13.79 33.20
N PHE A 97 16.05 13.39 34.46
CA PHE A 97 17.16 12.69 35.10
C PHE A 97 16.85 11.19 35.13
N GLN A 98 17.74 10.40 34.55
CA GLN A 98 17.62 8.96 34.43
C GLN A 98 17.79 8.27 35.81
N SER A 99 17.69 6.94 35.83
CA SER A 99 17.83 6.13 37.06
C SER A 99 19.21 6.18 37.70
N ASN A 100 20.23 6.54 36.94
CA ASN A 100 21.60 6.77 37.41
C ASN A 100 21.87 8.24 37.79
N GLY A 101 20.84 9.10 37.81
CA GLY A 101 20.96 10.53 38.12
C GLY A 101 21.52 11.40 36.99
N VAL A 102 21.88 10.82 35.85
CA VAL A 102 22.39 11.58 34.70
C VAL A 102 21.21 12.21 33.95
N TYR A 103 21.34 13.48 33.56
CA TYR A 103 20.33 14.11 32.71
C TYR A 103 20.39 13.57 31.28
N ALA A 104 19.22 13.30 30.68
CA ALA A 104 19.12 12.78 29.32
C ALA A 104 19.49 13.87 28.30
N LYS A 105 20.38 13.55 27.35
CA LYS A 105 20.77 14.42 26.23
C LYS A 105 21.07 13.61 24.97
N SER A 106 20.78 14.19 23.81
CA SER A 106 20.97 13.60 22.48
C SER A 106 20.37 12.20 22.30
N LYS A 107 19.23 11.90 22.93
CA LYS A 107 18.68 10.54 22.96
C LYS A 107 17.18 10.46 23.13
N TRP A 108 16.62 9.31 22.76
CA TRP A 108 15.27 8.91 23.12
C TRP A 108 15.23 8.33 24.53
N GLU A 109 14.18 8.64 25.28
CA GLU A 109 13.86 8.06 26.57
C GLU A 109 12.40 7.62 26.61
N LYS A 110 12.16 6.44 27.19
CA LYS A 110 10.80 5.93 27.46
C LYS A 110 10.44 6.24 28.90
N ILE A 111 9.47 7.14 29.08
CA ILE A 111 9.06 7.66 30.39
C ILE A 111 7.55 7.52 30.50
N GLY A 112 7.06 6.75 31.48
CA GLY A 112 5.62 6.48 31.65
C GLY A 112 4.96 5.92 30.38
N GLY A 113 5.62 4.98 29.70
CA GLY A 113 5.12 4.35 28.46
C GLY A 113 5.22 5.22 27.20
N LYS A 114 5.57 6.51 27.32
CA LYS A 114 5.69 7.46 26.21
C LYS A 114 7.16 7.69 25.84
N TYR A 115 7.43 7.99 24.57
CA TYR A 115 8.78 8.30 24.10
C TYR A 115 8.98 9.81 23.98
N TYR A 116 10.09 10.29 24.53
CA TYR A 116 10.52 11.69 24.48
C TYR A 116 11.93 11.74 23.91
N TYR A 117 12.26 12.77 23.15
CA TYR A 117 13.62 13.00 22.68
C TYR A 117 14.23 14.20 23.39
N PHE A 118 15.45 14.05 23.89
CA PHE A 118 16.23 15.11 24.52
C PHE A 118 17.31 15.58 23.56
N LEU A 119 17.37 16.90 23.34
CA LEU A 119 18.31 17.57 22.44
C LEU A 119 19.75 17.56 23.01
N LYS A 120 20.70 18.14 22.28
CA LYS A 120 22.13 18.14 22.66
C LYS A 120 22.42 18.83 24.00
N ASP A 121 21.62 19.84 24.32
CA ASP A 121 21.63 20.57 25.59
C ASP A 121 20.72 19.94 26.66
N GLY A 122 20.11 18.78 26.35
CA GLY A 122 19.19 18.01 27.20
C GLY A 122 17.81 18.60 27.38
N GLN A 123 17.44 19.63 26.62
CA GLN A 123 16.06 20.08 26.57
C GLN A 123 15.18 19.03 25.88
N MET A 124 14.00 18.77 26.44
CA MET A 124 12.99 17.93 25.81
C MET A 124 12.48 18.59 24.51
N ALA A 125 12.59 17.89 23.39
CA ALA A 125 12.08 18.35 22.12
C ALA A 125 10.54 18.43 22.12
N ARG A 126 10.00 19.46 21.45
CA ARG A 126 8.55 19.69 21.25
C ARG A 126 8.29 20.15 19.82
N ASN A 127 7.11 19.80 19.27
CA ASN A 127 6.60 20.26 17.96
C ASN A 127 7.60 20.13 16.79
N ARG A 128 8.44 19.09 16.76
CA ARG A 128 9.52 19.01 15.77
C ARG A 128 9.81 17.60 15.26
N MET A 129 10.38 17.56 14.06
CA MET A 129 10.93 16.36 13.47
C MET A 129 12.25 16.02 14.16
N ILE A 130 12.46 14.73 14.42
CA ILE A 130 13.67 14.18 15.01
C ILE A 130 14.17 13.08 14.09
N THR A 131 15.39 13.25 13.57
CA THR A 131 16.03 12.24 12.71
C THR A 131 17.18 11.59 13.45
N THR A 132 17.06 10.28 13.68
CA THR A 132 18.07 9.46 14.37
C THR A 132 18.22 8.15 13.63
N SER A 133 19.45 7.72 13.36
CA SER A 133 19.74 6.46 12.65
C SER A 133 18.98 6.34 11.33
N LYS A 134 18.98 7.40 10.52
CA LYS A 134 18.27 7.52 9.23
C LYS A 134 16.74 7.38 9.30
N LYS A 135 16.15 7.36 10.50
CA LYS A 135 14.69 7.32 10.71
C LYS A 135 14.20 8.66 11.21
N THR A 136 13.11 9.14 10.63
CA THR A 136 12.46 10.39 11.02
C THR A 136 11.24 10.10 11.90
N TYR A 137 11.13 10.82 13.02
CA TYR A 137 10.02 10.79 13.96
C TYR A 137 9.48 12.21 14.16
N TYR A 138 8.31 12.35 14.76
CA TYR A 138 7.79 13.64 15.19
C TYR A 138 7.36 13.57 16.66
N VAL A 139 7.67 14.63 17.40
CA VAL A 139 7.18 14.84 18.77
C VAL A 139 6.17 15.98 18.77
N ASN A 140 5.05 15.78 19.45
CA ASN A 140 3.97 16.77 19.55
C ASN A 140 4.31 17.90 20.54
N ALA A 141 3.35 18.77 20.85
CA ALA A 141 3.52 19.90 21.77
C ALA A 141 3.90 19.47 23.19
N SER A 142 3.40 18.31 23.63
CA SER A 142 3.74 17.70 24.91
C SER A 142 5.10 16.97 24.90
N GLY A 143 5.80 16.93 23.77
CA GLY A 143 7.08 16.24 23.57
C GLY A 143 6.95 14.73 23.33
N VAL A 144 5.72 14.24 23.19
CA VAL A 144 5.44 12.82 23.02
C VAL A 144 5.60 12.45 21.54
N ARG A 145 6.35 11.39 21.27
CA ARG A 145 6.49 10.80 19.93
C ARG A 145 5.14 10.33 19.40
N VAL A 146 4.71 10.84 18.25
CA VAL A 146 3.46 10.44 17.60
C VAL A 146 3.60 9.07 16.91
N LYS A 147 2.49 8.37 16.75
CA LYS A 147 2.39 7.09 16.02
C LYS A 147 1.00 6.96 15.40
N SER A 148 0.89 6.20 14.31
CA SER A 148 -0.35 5.98 13.55
C SER A 148 -1.14 7.27 13.27
N THR A 149 -0.44 8.34 12.89
CA THR A 149 -0.99 9.69 12.86
C THR A 149 -0.52 10.46 11.63
N TRP A 150 -1.43 11.24 11.03
CA TRP A 150 -1.11 12.22 10.01
C TRP A 150 -0.60 13.52 10.63
N LEU A 151 0.45 14.09 10.04
CA LEU A 151 0.94 15.43 10.35
C LEU A 151 0.78 16.32 9.12
N LYS A 152 0.09 17.44 9.27
CA LYS A 152 0.08 18.53 8.28
C LYS A 152 1.12 19.56 8.70
N LYS A 153 2.07 19.88 7.81
CA LYS A 153 3.09 20.91 8.02
C LYS A 153 3.35 21.64 6.72
N SER A 154 3.17 22.96 6.71
CA SER A 154 3.36 23.83 5.54
C SER A 154 2.62 23.30 4.30
N GLY A 155 1.32 23.02 4.45
CA GLY A 155 0.47 22.47 3.38
C GLY A 155 0.70 20.99 3.05
N LYS A 156 1.83 20.41 3.44
CA LYS A 156 2.22 19.03 3.12
C LYS A 156 1.75 18.06 4.21
N LYS A 157 1.35 16.86 3.82
CA LYS A 157 0.96 15.77 4.74
C LYS A 157 2.03 14.70 4.82
N TYR A 158 2.26 14.21 6.02
CA TYR A 158 3.18 13.12 6.35
C TYR A 158 2.45 12.10 7.22
N TYR A 159 2.81 10.82 7.13
CA TYR A 159 2.23 9.80 7.99
C TYR A 159 3.31 9.15 8.87
N PHE A 160 3.03 9.05 10.16
CA PHE A 160 3.86 8.31 11.12
C PHE A 160 3.23 6.96 11.40
N MET A 161 3.98 5.88 11.15
CA MET A 161 3.51 4.51 11.30
C MET A 161 3.34 4.12 12.78
N ALA A 162 2.87 2.90 13.06
CA ALA A 162 2.64 2.41 14.42
C ALA A 162 3.91 2.40 15.31
N ASN A 163 5.08 2.21 14.70
CA ASN A 163 6.39 2.30 15.37
C ASN A 163 6.90 3.75 15.54
N GLY A 164 6.12 4.74 15.10
CA GLY A 164 6.44 6.17 15.14
C GLY A 164 7.35 6.66 14.01
N VAL A 165 7.81 5.78 13.12
CA VAL A 165 8.67 6.17 11.99
C VAL A 165 7.81 6.79 10.88
N ARG A 166 8.28 7.90 10.30
CA ARG A 166 7.68 8.51 9.11
C ARG A 166 7.69 7.52 7.94
N ALA A 167 6.54 7.31 7.30
CA ALA A 167 6.45 6.47 6.12
C ALA A 167 7.09 7.16 4.91
N GLU A 168 7.88 6.40 4.14
CA GLU A 168 8.59 6.85 2.95
C GLU A 168 8.58 5.72 1.90
N LYS A 169 8.46 6.10 0.62
CA LYS A 169 8.38 5.20 -0.55
C LYS A 169 7.38 4.05 -0.41
N LYS A 170 6.23 4.28 0.23
CA LYS A 170 5.27 3.18 0.51
C LYS A 170 3.83 3.61 0.61
N TRP A 171 2.95 2.64 0.38
CA TRP A 171 1.51 2.75 0.65
C TRP A 171 1.22 2.59 2.14
N VAL A 172 0.26 3.37 2.64
CA VAL A 172 -0.31 3.27 3.98
C VAL A 172 -1.83 3.20 3.88
N LYS A 173 -2.45 2.36 4.73
CA LYS A 173 -3.90 2.31 4.89
C LYS A 173 -4.29 3.14 6.10
N SER A 174 -5.23 4.09 5.93
CA SER A 174 -5.72 4.97 6.98
C SER A 174 -7.18 5.32 6.70
N GLY A 175 -8.07 5.13 7.68
CA GLY A 175 -9.51 5.39 7.51
C GLY A 175 -10.12 4.63 6.32
N GLY A 176 -9.75 3.35 6.13
CA GLY A 176 -10.24 2.52 5.02
C GLY A 176 -9.63 2.81 3.64
N LYS A 177 -8.94 3.95 3.47
CA LYS A 177 -8.34 4.37 2.19
C LYS A 177 -6.83 4.13 2.16
N TYR A 178 -6.27 4.07 0.94
CA TYR A 178 -4.84 3.90 0.70
C TYR A 178 -4.21 5.22 0.25
N TYR A 179 -3.04 5.55 0.78
CA TYR A 179 -2.27 6.75 0.45
C TYR A 179 -0.82 6.37 0.22
N TYR A 180 -0.12 7.04 -0.69
CA TYR A 180 1.30 6.79 -0.92
C TYR A 180 2.16 7.92 -0.34
N LEU A 181 3.21 7.59 0.40
CA LEU A 181 4.22 8.54 0.86
C LEU A 181 5.45 8.41 -0.01
N MET A 182 5.88 9.51 -0.61
CA MET A 182 7.02 9.59 -1.51
C MET A 182 8.36 9.45 -0.75
N SER A 183 9.48 9.52 -1.47
CA SER A 183 10.84 9.38 -0.90
C SER A 183 11.15 10.41 0.20
N ASN A 184 10.63 11.62 0.08
CA ASN A 184 10.77 12.69 1.06
C ASN A 184 9.72 12.63 2.20
N GLY A 185 8.90 11.57 2.22
CA GLY A 185 7.82 11.33 3.20
C GLY A 185 6.54 12.13 2.95
N GLN A 186 6.50 13.00 1.95
CA GLN A 186 5.30 13.74 1.61
C GLN A 186 4.27 12.81 0.96
N MET A 187 3.01 12.97 1.31
CA MET A 187 1.90 12.27 0.68
C MET A 187 1.80 12.67 -0.79
N ALA A 188 1.69 11.68 -1.67
CA ALA A 188 1.39 11.90 -3.08
C ALA A 188 -0.06 12.38 -3.24
N VAL A 189 -0.27 13.33 -4.14
CA VAL A 189 -1.58 13.87 -4.51
C VAL A 189 -1.63 14.05 -6.03
N ASP A 190 -2.79 13.77 -6.60
CA ASP A 190 -3.09 14.00 -8.02
C ASP A 190 -1.98 13.51 -8.98
N ARG A 191 -1.65 12.22 -8.89
CA ARG A 191 -0.59 11.61 -9.72
C ARG A 191 -0.64 10.09 -9.76
N TRP A 192 0.02 9.55 -10.78
CA TRP A 192 0.38 8.14 -10.84
C TRP A 192 1.44 7.75 -9.81
N VAL A 193 1.26 6.56 -9.25
CA VAL A 193 2.21 5.84 -8.40
C VAL A 193 2.24 4.38 -8.89
N GLY A 194 3.17 4.08 -9.78
CA GLY A 194 3.22 2.79 -10.48
C GLY A 194 1.95 2.55 -11.30
N SER A 195 1.21 1.48 -11.00
CA SER A 195 -0.06 1.15 -11.66
C SER A 195 -1.30 1.74 -10.97
N TYR A 196 -1.15 2.66 -10.02
CA TYR A 196 -2.26 3.23 -9.27
C TYR A 196 -2.26 4.74 -9.41
N TYR A 197 -3.42 5.37 -9.25
CA TYR A 197 -3.52 6.83 -9.19
C TYR A 197 -4.00 7.28 -7.81
N VAL A 198 -3.41 8.35 -7.27
CA VAL A 198 -3.92 9.03 -6.08
C VAL A 198 -4.54 10.36 -6.50
N GLY A 199 -5.76 10.66 -6.04
CA GLY A 199 -6.44 11.92 -6.37
C GLY A 199 -5.90 13.12 -5.58
N GLU A 200 -6.55 14.27 -5.74
CA GLU A 200 -6.18 15.53 -5.06
C GLU A 200 -6.10 15.42 -3.54
N ASN A 201 -6.98 14.63 -2.93
CA ASN A 201 -6.96 14.37 -1.48
C ASN A 201 -5.91 13.32 -1.05
N GLY A 202 -5.16 12.76 -2.01
CA GLY A 202 -4.14 11.74 -1.84
C GLY A 202 -4.65 10.30 -1.72
N ALA A 203 -5.96 10.09 -1.70
CA ALA A 203 -6.53 8.75 -1.64
C ALA A 203 -6.38 8.06 -3.00
N ARG A 204 -6.02 6.77 -2.97
CA ARG A 204 -5.98 5.90 -4.14
C ARG A 204 -7.36 5.82 -4.78
N LEU A 205 -7.45 6.13 -6.07
CA LEU A 205 -8.68 6.05 -6.84
C LEU A 205 -8.95 4.60 -7.27
N THR A 206 -10.23 4.25 -7.37
CA THR A 206 -10.73 2.94 -7.83
C THR A 206 -11.94 3.15 -8.74
N ASP A 207 -12.24 2.13 -9.53
CA ASP A 207 -13.44 2.01 -10.39
C ASP A 207 -13.76 3.26 -11.21
N ARG A 208 -12.77 3.79 -11.93
CA ARG A 208 -12.93 4.97 -12.78
C ARG A 208 -11.85 5.06 -13.85
N VAL A 209 -12.09 5.92 -14.83
CA VAL A 209 -11.09 6.27 -15.84
C VAL A 209 -10.23 7.42 -15.35
N VAL A 210 -8.90 7.28 -15.51
CA VAL A 210 -7.91 8.34 -15.28
C VAL A 210 -6.91 8.31 -16.43
N ASP A 211 -6.64 9.45 -17.05
CA ASP A 211 -5.70 9.61 -18.17
C ASP A 211 -5.90 8.57 -19.29
N GLY A 212 -7.16 8.27 -19.62
CA GLY A 212 -7.50 7.31 -20.67
C GLY A 212 -7.27 5.84 -20.29
N TYR A 213 -7.08 5.50 -19.01
CA TYR A 213 -7.01 4.13 -18.51
C TYR A 213 -8.07 3.83 -17.46
N TYR A 214 -8.62 2.61 -17.47
CA TYR A 214 -9.52 2.15 -16.42
C TYR A 214 -8.76 1.64 -15.19
N LEU A 215 -9.12 2.15 -14.01
CA LEU A 215 -8.72 1.62 -12.71
C LEU A 215 -9.77 0.64 -12.22
N ASN A 216 -9.37 -0.60 -11.89
CA ASN A 216 -10.30 -1.60 -11.35
C ASN A 216 -10.65 -1.32 -9.87
N SER A 217 -11.37 -2.26 -9.24
CA SER A 217 -11.80 -2.14 -7.84
C SER A 217 -10.67 -2.18 -6.82
N SER A 218 -9.50 -2.71 -7.18
CA SER A 218 -8.29 -2.58 -6.37
C SER A 218 -7.50 -1.30 -6.67
N GLY A 219 -7.97 -0.47 -7.61
CA GLY A 219 -7.34 0.76 -8.07
C GLY A 219 -6.21 0.55 -9.08
N LYS A 220 -5.99 -0.70 -9.52
CA LYS A 220 -4.93 -1.02 -10.46
C LYS A 220 -5.36 -0.62 -11.88
N LYS A 221 -4.47 0.07 -12.59
CA LYS A 221 -4.53 0.36 -14.02
C LYS A 221 -4.67 -0.95 -14.79
N THR A 222 -5.67 -1.02 -15.65
CA THR A 222 -5.96 -2.19 -16.48
C THR A 222 -5.84 -1.85 -17.96
N VAL A 223 -6.96 -1.54 -18.61
CA VAL A 223 -7.03 -1.33 -20.06
C VAL A 223 -6.97 0.15 -20.40
N LYS A 224 -6.38 0.47 -21.55
CA LYS A 224 -6.58 1.79 -22.18
C LYS A 224 -8.02 1.83 -22.67
N VAL A 225 -8.73 2.94 -22.44
CA VAL A 225 -10.11 3.09 -22.86
C VAL A 225 -10.21 2.95 -24.37
N PHE A 226 -11.01 2.00 -24.82
CA PHE A 226 -11.30 1.79 -26.23
C PHE A 226 -12.48 2.68 -26.64
N LYS A 227 -12.25 3.54 -27.65
CA LYS A 227 -13.21 4.53 -28.13
C LYS A 227 -13.95 4.11 -29.41
N GLY A 228 -13.76 2.88 -29.88
CA GLY A 228 -14.50 2.35 -31.02
C GLY A 228 -15.87 1.79 -30.64
N ASP A 229 -16.53 1.21 -31.63
CA ASP A 229 -17.95 0.81 -31.58
C ASP A 229 -18.14 -0.65 -31.15
N TYR A 230 -17.19 -1.52 -31.49
CA TYR A 230 -17.35 -2.97 -31.39
C TYR A 230 -16.23 -3.64 -30.60
N ILE A 231 -16.59 -4.61 -29.75
CA ILE A 231 -15.64 -5.53 -29.13
C ILE A 231 -16.01 -6.97 -29.51
N PHE A 232 -15.09 -7.68 -30.14
CA PHE A 232 -15.26 -9.09 -30.50
C PHE A 232 -14.48 -9.94 -29.48
N LEU A 233 -15.19 -10.79 -28.74
CA LEU A 233 -14.63 -11.74 -27.79
C LEU A 233 -14.69 -13.14 -28.39
N GLY A 234 -13.54 -13.79 -28.61
CA GLY A 234 -13.56 -15.07 -29.32
C GLY A 234 -12.32 -15.94 -29.18
N ASP A 235 -12.35 -17.04 -29.94
CA ASP A 235 -11.29 -18.05 -30.02
C ASP A 235 -10.33 -17.78 -31.19
N SER A 236 -9.64 -18.83 -31.68
CA SER A 236 -8.68 -18.74 -32.79
C SER A 236 -9.30 -18.18 -34.07
N ARG A 237 -10.60 -18.35 -34.31
CA ARG A 237 -11.26 -17.82 -35.51
C ARG A 237 -11.41 -16.30 -35.45
N MET A 238 -11.61 -15.74 -34.25
CA MET A 238 -11.55 -14.28 -34.07
C MET A 238 -10.11 -13.74 -34.12
N VAL A 239 -9.12 -14.55 -33.76
CA VAL A 239 -7.70 -14.21 -34.02
C VAL A 239 -7.42 -14.17 -35.51
N GLY A 240 -7.91 -15.16 -36.27
CA GLY A 240 -7.81 -15.17 -37.73
C GLY A 240 -8.46 -13.95 -38.36
N MET A 241 -9.70 -13.64 -37.97
CA MET A 241 -10.40 -12.43 -38.41
C MET A 241 -9.61 -11.15 -38.08
N LYS A 242 -9.09 -11.02 -36.86
CA LYS A 242 -8.25 -9.88 -36.46
C LYS A 242 -7.02 -9.72 -37.35
N ARG A 243 -6.33 -10.82 -37.68
CA ARG A 243 -5.13 -10.80 -38.55
C ARG A 243 -5.46 -10.34 -39.95
N THR A 244 -6.65 -10.67 -40.45
CA THR A 244 -7.11 -10.30 -41.79
C THR A 244 -7.72 -8.90 -41.85
N TYR A 245 -8.55 -8.54 -40.87
CA TYR A 245 -9.34 -7.31 -40.89
C TYR A 245 -9.55 -6.74 -39.49
N SER A 246 -8.80 -5.67 -39.17
CA SER A 246 -8.83 -5.01 -37.86
C SER A 246 -9.07 -3.51 -37.98
N PRO A 247 -10.29 -3.07 -38.35
CA PRO A 247 -10.60 -1.64 -38.41
C PRO A 247 -10.48 -1.00 -37.03
N SER A 248 -10.15 0.29 -36.99
CA SER A 248 -9.85 1.03 -35.75
C SER A 248 -11.03 1.10 -34.77
N ASN A 249 -12.25 0.94 -35.26
CA ASN A 249 -13.47 0.94 -34.46
C ASN A 249 -13.86 -0.45 -33.91
N THR A 250 -13.05 -1.49 -34.15
CA THR A 250 -13.26 -2.83 -33.59
C THR A 250 -12.07 -3.31 -32.78
N LEU A 251 -12.32 -3.67 -31.51
CA LEU A 251 -11.35 -4.29 -30.63
C LEU A 251 -11.57 -5.80 -30.57
N TYR A 252 -10.49 -6.57 -30.71
CA TYR A 252 -10.54 -8.03 -30.58
C TYR A 252 -9.92 -8.48 -29.25
N ILE A 253 -10.73 -9.13 -28.42
CA ILE A 253 -10.31 -9.87 -27.24
C ILE A 253 -10.36 -11.36 -27.62
N ALA A 254 -9.31 -11.86 -28.25
CA ALA A 254 -9.30 -13.22 -28.77
C ALA A 254 -7.95 -13.90 -28.55
N LYS A 255 -7.97 -15.23 -28.44
CA LYS A 255 -6.77 -16.05 -28.26
C LYS A 255 -6.93 -17.44 -28.90
N GLU A 256 -5.87 -17.91 -29.54
CA GLU A 256 -5.85 -19.20 -30.25
C GLU A 256 -6.04 -20.39 -29.31
N GLY A 257 -6.79 -21.40 -29.76
CA GLY A 257 -7.03 -22.65 -29.03
C GLY A 257 -7.82 -22.50 -27.72
N MET A 258 -8.37 -21.32 -27.43
CA MET A 258 -9.02 -21.04 -26.15
C MET A 258 -10.52 -21.36 -26.17
N GLY A 259 -11.00 -21.94 -25.06
CA GLY A 259 -12.41 -22.21 -24.80
C GLY A 259 -12.91 -21.58 -23.50
N TYR A 260 -13.85 -22.24 -22.83
CA TYR A 260 -14.60 -21.70 -21.69
C TYR A 260 -13.70 -21.35 -20.49
N SER A 261 -12.69 -22.16 -20.20
CA SER A 261 -11.75 -21.91 -19.10
C SER A 261 -11.04 -20.55 -19.25
N TRP A 262 -10.60 -20.22 -20.47
CA TRP A 262 -9.97 -18.94 -20.77
C TRP A 262 -10.97 -17.78 -20.75
N LEU A 263 -12.18 -17.98 -21.29
CA LEU A 263 -13.26 -17.00 -21.18
C LEU A 263 -13.50 -16.61 -19.72
N LYS A 264 -13.62 -17.59 -18.83
CA LYS A 264 -13.88 -17.37 -17.41
C LYS A 264 -12.70 -16.68 -16.69
N SER A 265 -11.48 -17.14 -16.95
CA SER A 265 -10.29 -16.69 -16.21
C SER A 265 -9.65 -15.40 -16.74
N THR A 266 -9.74 -15.14 -18.05
CA THR A 266 -8.94 -14.09 -18.71
C THR A 266 -9.77 -13.22 -19.66
N GLY A 267 -10.38 -13.82 -20.70
CA GLY A 267 -11.05 -13.06 -21.76
C GLY A 267 -12.22 -12.24 -21.25
N GLY A 268 -13.08 -12.86 -20.46
CA GLY A 268 -14.23 -12.22 -19.84
C GLY A 268 -13.86 -11.16 -18.79
N PRO A 269 -12.97 -11.42 -17.82
CA PRO A 269 -12.45 -10.38 -16.93
C PRO A 269 -11.83 -9.18 -17.66
N THR A 270 -11.13 -9.42 -18.77
CA THR A 270 -10.58 -8.35 -19.63
C THR A 270 -11.69 -7.53 -20.27
N LEU A 271 -12.69 -8.20 -20.87
CA LEU A 271 -13.88 -7.55 -21.43
C LEU A 271 -14.58 -6.68 -20.38
N LYS A 272 -14.81 -7.20 -19.16
CA LYS A 272 -15.45 -6.45 -18.08
C LYS A 272 -14.75 -5.13 -17.77
N ASN A 273 -13.43 -5.05 -17.87
CA ASN A 273 -12.70 -3.78 -17.68
C ASN A 273 -13.00 -2.79 -18.82
N TYR A 274 -13.05 -3.25 -20.07
CA TYR A 274 -13.45 -2.40 -21.20
C TYR A 274 -14.90 -1.91 -21.07
N LEU A 275 -15.82 -2.78 -20.63
CA LEU A 275 -17.24 -2.41 -20.47
C LEU A 275 -17.46 -1.40 -19.33
N LYS A 276 -16.69 -1.52 -18.24
CA LYS A 276 -16.73 -0.51 -17.17
C LYS A 276 -16.18 0.85 -17.62
N ALA A 277 -15.23 0.86 -18.55
CA ALA A 277 -14.69 2.07 -19.16
C ALA A 277 -15.57 2.68 -20.25
N ASN A 278 -16.25 1.83 -21.03
CA ASN A 278 -17.12 2.23 -22.13
C ASN A 278 -18.38 1.33 -22.12
N PRO A 279 -19.43 1.72 -21.37
CA PRO A 279 -20.61 0.87 -21.18
C PRO A 279 -21.51 0.77 -22.40
N ASN A 280 -21.34 1.64 -23.41
CA ASN A 280 -22.22 1.71 -24.59
C ASN A 280 -21.68 0.93 -25.81
N VAL A 281 -20.49 0.35 -25.71
CA VAL A 281 -19.89 -0.44 -26.79
C VAL A 281 -20.75 -1.67 -27.12
N LYS A 282 -20.75 -2.10 -28.38
CA LYS A 282 -21.43 -3.33 -28.81
C LYS A 282 -20.47 -4.51 -28.71
N VAL A 283 -20.92 -5.64 -28.18
CA VAL A 283 -20.08 -6.83 -27.97
C VAL A 283 -20.58 -8.00 -28.79
N VAL A 284 -19.67 -8.66 -29.51
CA VAL A 284 -19.92 -9.94 -30.18
C VAL A 284 -19.21 -11.05 -29.41
N LEU A 285 -19.97 -12.06 -28.98
CA LEU A 285 -19.49 -13.23 -28.26
C LEU A 285 -19.39 -14.41 -29.24
N ALA A 286 -18.18 -14.88 -29.51
CA ALA A 286 -17.86 -15.84 -30.57
C ALA A 286 -16.86 -16.92 -30.11
N LEU A 287 -17.23 -17.67 -29.05
CA LEU A 287 -16.50 -18.86 -28.57
C LEU A 287 -17.36 -20.12 -28.65
N GLY A 288 -16.68 -21.27 -28.62
CA GLY A 288 -17.30 -22.58 -28.36
C GLY A 288 -16.74 -23.72 -29.20
N VAL A 289 -16.01 -23.42 -30.28
CA VAL A 289 -15.55 -24.44 -31.24
C VAL A 289 -14.58 -25.45 -30.62
N ASN A 290 -13.78 -25.02 -29.66
CA ASN A 290 -12.76 -25.83 -28.99
C ASN A 290 -13.31 -26.76 -27.91
N ASP A 291 -14.55 -26.53 -27.45
CA ASP A 291 -15.11 -27.21 -26.28
C ASP A 291 -16.64 -27.18 -26.27
N LEU A 292 -17.24 -27.67 -27.36
CA LEU A 292 -18.70 -27.69 -27.58
C LEU A 292 -19.49 -28.34 -26.41
N GLY A 293 -18.88 -29.25 -25.66
CA GLY A 293 -19.49 -29.84 -24.45
C GLY A 293 -19.84 -28.81 -23.36
N ASN A 294 -19.18 -27.65 -23.34
CA ASN A 294 -19.36 -26.60 -22.33
C ASN A 294 -20.52 -25.64 -22.59
N ILE A 295 -21.45 -25.96 -23.51
CA ILE A 295 -22.54 -25.06 -23.91
C ILE A 295 -23.33 -24.45 -22.74
N GLN A 296 -23.66 -25.25 -21.71
CA GLN A 296 -24.42 -24.74 -20.57
C GLN A 296 -23.61 -23.72 -19.76
N SER A 297 -22.30 -23.93 -19.67
CA SER A 297 -21.35 -23.04 -19.01
C SER A 297 -21.23 -21.71 -19.77
N TYR A 298 -21.15 -21.76 -21.10
CA TYR A 298 -21.17 -20.56 -21.96
C TYR A 298 -22.46 -19.76 -21.78
N ILE A 299 -23.62 -20.41 -21.87
CA ILE A 299 -24.93 -19.75 -21.71
C ILE A 299 -25.01 -19.06 -20.33
N SER A 300 -24.63 -19.78 -19.28
CA SER A 300 -24.65 -19.25 -17.91
C SER A 300 -23.73 -18.04 -17.76
N TYR A 301 -22.52 -18.11 -18.32
CA TYR A 301 -21.57 -17.01 -18.30
C TYR A 301 -22.08 -15.79 -19.07
N TYR A 302 -22.56 -15.97 -20.30
CA TYR A 302 -23.08 -14.88 -21.13
C TYR A 302 -24.28 -14.20 -20.48
N ARG A 303 -25.22 -14.95 -19.88
CA ARG A 303 -26.33 -14.39 -19.10
C ARG A 303 -25.83 -13.55 -17.92
N SER A 304 -24.84 -14.05 -17.18
CA SER A 304 -24.25 -13.31 -16.05
C SER A 304 -23.59 -12.01 -16.51
N LEU A 305 -22.95 -12.01 -17.68
CA LEU A 305 -22.28 -10.85 -18.25
C LEU A 305 -23.30 -9.81 -18.72
N ILE A 306 -24.33 -10.22 -19.46
CA ILE A 306 -25.42 -9.34 -19.92
C ILE A 306 -26.12 -8.69 -18.71
N LYS A 307 -26.43 -9.48 -17.68
CA LYS A 307 -27.04 -8.96 -16.43
C LYS A 307 -26.16 -7.93 -15.73
N ALA A 308 -24.84 -8.13 -15.73
CA ALA A 308 -23.90 -7.22 -15.06
C ALA A 308 -23.65 -5.91 -15.82
N PHE A 309 -23.96 -5.86 -17.12
CA PHE A 309 -23.70 -4.70 -18.00
C PHE A 309 -24.95 -4.33 -18.81
N PRO A 310 -26.04 -3.86 -18.17
CA PRO A 310 -27.33 -3.65 -18.83
C PRO A 310 -27.32 -2.56 -19.90
N LYS A 311 -26.33 -1.65 -19.89
CA LYS A 311 -26.17 -0.61 -20.93
C LYS A 311 -25.46 -1.12 -22.19
N THR A 312 -24.75 -2.24 -22.09
CA THR A 312 -23.97 -2.81 -23.19
C THR A 312 -24.85 -3.70 -24.04
N LYS A 313 -24.81 -3.51 -25.36
CA LYS A 313 -25.53 -4.38 -26.31
C LYS A 313 -24.67 -5.60 -26.62
N PHE A 314 -25.15 -6.79 -26.28
CA PHE A 314 -24.46 -8.05 -26.55
C PHE A 314 -25.13 -8.79 -27.70
N TYR A 315 -24.30 -9.43 -28.53
CA TYR A 315 -24.71 -10.31 -29.60
C TYR A 315 -23.96 -11.63 -29.50
N VAL A 316 -24.65 -12.73 -29.74
CA VAL A 316 -24.08 -14.09 -29.66
C VAL A 316 -23.96 -14.64 -31.06
N LEU A 317 -22.72 -14.82 -31.51
CA LEU A 317 -22.42 -15.40 -32.82
C LEU A 317 -22.54 -16.92 -32.72
N SER A 318 -23.18 -17.54 -33.71
CA SER A 318 -23.13 -19.00 -33.84
C SER A 318 -21.68 -19.49 -34.00
N VAL A 319 -21.38 -20.69 -33.51
CA VAL A 319 -20.15 -21.38 -33.91
C VAL A 319 -20.27 -21.72 -35.39
N ASN A 320 -19.37 -21.19 -36.21
CA ASN A 320 -19.34 -21.35 -37.66
C ASN A 320 -18.94 -22.78 -38.11
N PRO A 321 -19.31 -23.19 -39.33
CA PRO A 321 -19.04 -24.53 -39.84
C PRO A 321 -17.55 -24.82 -40.05
N VAL A 322 -17.21 -26.10 -40.04
CA VAL A 322 -15.87 -26.63 -40.30
C VAL A 322 -15.86 -27.50 -41.56
N ASP A 323 -14.72 -27.56 -42.25
CA ASP A 323 -14.51 -28.51 -43.34
C ASP A 323 -13.96 -29.82 -42.75
N GLN A 324 -14.89 -30.73 -42.43
CA GLN A 324 -14.59 -32.01 -41.80
C GLN A 324 -13.64 -32.90 -42.62
N LYS A 325 -13.59 -32.73 -43.95
CA LYS A 325 -12.67 -33.53 -44.79
C LYS A 325 -11.24 -33.04 -44.62
N LYS A 326 -11.04 -31.72 -44.52
CA LYS A 326 -9.72 -31.13 -44.24
C LYS A 326 -9.32 -31.31 -42.77
N GLU A 327 -10.24 -31.13 -41.82
CA GLU A 327 -9.95 -31.23 -40.38
C GLU A 327 -9.24 -32.53 -39.99
N ALA A 328 -9.71 -33.66 -40.52
CA ALA A 328 -9.11 -34.97 -40.26
C ALA A 328 -7.63 -35.05 -40.66
N ARG A 329 -7.22 -34.31 -41.69
CA ARG A 329 -5.82 -34.25 -42.18
C ARG A 329 -4.93 -33.41 -41.28
N TYR A 330 -5.50 -32.51 -40.48
CA TYR A 330 -4.79 -31.57 -39.60
C TYR A 330 -5.00 -31.89 -38.11
N GLY A 331 -5.54 -33.07 -37.78
CA GLY A 331 -5.68 -33.55 -36.41
C GLY A 331 -6.86 -32.97 -35.62
N TYR A 332 -7.78 -32.26 -36.29
CA TYR A 332 -9.03 -31.80 -35.67
C TYR A 332 -10.12 -32.87 -35.81
N SER A 333 -11.02 -32.94 -34.84
CA SER A 333 -12.11 -33.94 -34.78
C SER A 333 -13.49 -33.33 -34.56
N ILE A 334 -13.65 -32.04 -34.86
CA ILE A 334 -14.89 -31.29 -34.65
C ILE A 334 -15.93 -31.73 -35.69
N LYS A 335 -17.20 -31.82 -35.30
CA LYS A 335 -18.29 -32.25 -36.19
C LYS A 335 -19.32 -31.15 -36.33
N ASN A 336 -19.76 -30.90 -37.56
CA ASN A 336 -20.83 -29.93 -37.86
C ASN A 336 -22.16 -30.29 -37.18
N SER A 337 -22.42 -31.59 -36.93
CA SER A 337 -23.58 -32.04 -36.15
C SER A 337 -23.51 -31.58 -34.68
N SER A 338 -22.34 -31.66 -34.05
CA SER A 338 -22.09 -31.14 -32.71
C SER A 338 -22.20 -29.62 -32.66
N ILE A 339 -21.68 -28.92 -33.68
CA ILE A 339 -21.83 -27.46 -33.83
C ILE A 339 -23.31 -27.06 -33.96
N THR A 340 -24.09 -27.80 -34.76
CA THR A 340 -25.53 -27.56 -34.94
C THR A 340 -26.27 -27.71 -33.62
N SER A 341 -25.95 -28.76 -32.86
CA SER A 341 -26.55 -29.00 -31.53
C SER A 341 -26.18 -27.90 -30.52
N PHE A 342 -24.95 -27.42 -30.55
CA PHE A 342 -24.47 -26.29 -29.75
C PHE A 342 -25.22 -24.99 -30.11
N ASN A 343 -25.29 -24.67 -31.40
CA ASN A 343 -25.93 -23.47 -31.92
C ASN A 343 -27.43 -23.43 -31.62
N LYS A 344 -28.13 -24.57 -31.67
CA LYS A 344 -29.55 -24.66 -31.29
C LYS A 344 -29.78 -24.18 -29.84
N LYS A 345 -28.91 -24.60 -28.93
CA LYS A 345 -28.98 -24.19 -27.51
C LYS A 345 -28.64 -22.70 -27.32
N LEU A 346 -27.63 -22.18 -28.02
CA LEU A 346 -27.33 -20.74 -28.02
C LEU A 346 -28.51 -19.91 -28.55
N TYR A 347 -29.11 -20.34 -29.66
CA TYR A 347 -30.24 -19.65 -30.27
C TYR A 347 -31.44 -19.58 -29.31
N VAL A 348 -31.81 -20.69 -28.68
CA VAL A 348 -32.89 -20.72 -27.68
C VAL A 348 -32.56 -19.77 -26.52
N ALA A 349 -31.31 -19.74 -26.07
CA ALA A 349 -30.90 -18.91 -24.93
C ALA A 349 -30.82 -17.41 -25.22
N PHE A 350 -30.56 -17.00 -26.47
CA PHE A 350 -30.23 -15.62 -26.85
C PHE A 350 -30.96 -15.16 -28.13
N ARG A 351 -32.18 -15.64 -28.36
CA ARG A 351 -32.92 -15.53 -29.63
C ARG A 351 -32.91 -14.14 -30.26
N SER A 352 -33.14 -13.08 -29.49
CA SER A 352 -33.21 -11.70 -29.98
C SER A 352 -31.86 -11.10 -30.37
N SER A 353 -30.75 -11.65 -29.89
CA SER A 353 -29.40 -11.16 -30.11
C SER A 353 -28.49 -12.18 -30.80
N PHE A 354 -29.07 -13.26 -31.32
CA PHE A 354 -28.32 -14.35 -31.96
C PHE A 354 -28.03 -14.04 -33.43
N ILE A 355 -26.76 -14.15 -33.82
CA ILE A 355 -26.31 -13.97 -35.19
C ILE A 355 -26.00 -15.35 -35.78
N ASN A 356 -26.85 -15.79 -36.72
CA ASN A 356 -26.72 -17.10 -37.37
C ASN A 356 -25.75 -17.07 -38.55
N SER A 357 -24.47 -16.86 -38.25
CA SER A 357 -23.38 -16.91 -39.24
C SER A 357 -23.14 -18.32 -39.78
N TYR A 358 -23.50 -19.37 -39.04
CA TYR A 358 -23.37 -20.76 -39.49
C TYR A 358 -24.19 -21.01 -40.77
N ASN A 359 -25.48 -20.69 -40.75
CA ASN A 359 -26.34 -20.85 -41.92
C ASN A 359 -25.94 -19.90 -43.06
N TYR A 360 -25.48 -18.70 -42.73
CA TYR A 360 -24.97 -17.76 -43.72
C TYR A 360 -23.78 -18.34 -44.49
N MET A 361 -22.78 -18.89 -43.78
CA MET A 361 -21.61 -19.51 -44.41
C MET A 361 -21.96 -20.79 -45.18
N LYS A 362 -22.90 -21.59 -44.68
CA LYS A 362 -23.39 -22.77 -45.42
C LYS A 362 -24.10 -22.39 -46.72
N LYS A 363 -24.85 -21.29 -46.74
CA LYS A 363 -25.58 -20.81 -47.93
C LYS A 363 -24.65 -20.20 -48.98
N ASN A 364 -23.67 -19.40 -48.55
CA ASN A 364 -22.81 -18.66 -49.46
C ASN A 364 -21.50 -19.39 -49.81
N GLY A 365 -21.28 -20.57 -49.22
CA GLY A 365 -20.02 -21.27 -49.32
C GLY A 365 -18.97 -20.70 -48.35
N PHE A 366 -17.99 -21.52 -48.02
CA PHE A 366 -16.83 -21.11 -47.23
C PHE A 366 -15.63 -21.97 -47.58
N GLU A 367 -14.45 -21.41 -47.39
CA GLU A 367 -13.18 -22.10 -47.55
C GLU A 367 -12.36 -22.01 -46.25
N THR A 368 -11.73 -23.13 -45.90
CA THR A 368 -10.80 -23.23 -44.78
C THR A 368 -9.41 -23.66 -45.26
N ARG A 369 -8.39 -23.15 -44.56
CA ARG A 369 -6.98 -23.52 -44.76
C ARG A 369 -6.67 -24.91 -44.21
N ASP A 370 -7.15 -25.20 -43.01
CA ASP A 370 -6.82 -26.42 -42.25
C ASP A 370 -8.05 -27.20 -41.77
N GLY A 371 -9.24 -26.87 -42.27
CA GLY A 371 -10.51 -27.42 -41.81
C GLY A 371 -11.25 -26.56 -40.78
N LEU A 372 -10.53 -25.70 -40.05
CA LEU A 372 -11.09 -24.89 -38.95
C LEU A 372 -10.96 -23.38 -39.20
N HIS A 373 -9.81 -22.93 -39.70
CA HIS A 373 -9.49 -21.53 -39.93
C HIS A 373 -9.78 -21.13 -41.36
N TYR A 374 -10.51 -20.03 -41.54
CA TYR A 374 -10.98 -19.57 -42.83
C TYR A 374 -9.90 -18.86 -43.67
N THR A 375 -10.15 -18.71 -44.97
CA THR A 375 -9.36 -17.84 -45.84
C THR A 375 -9.61 -16.36 -45.52
N ALA A 376 -8.79 -15.46 -46.10
CA ALA A 376 -8.89 -14.04 -45.81
C ALA A 376 -10.23 -13.46 -46.32
N GLU A 377 -10.67 -13.91 -47.48
CA GLU A 377 -11.90 -13.52 -48.15
C GLU A 377 -13.11 -13.89 -47.28
N VAL A 378 -13.13 -15.11 -46.76
CA VAL A 378 -14.19 -15.59 -45.87
C VAL A 378 -14.19 -14.86 -44.53
N TYR A 379 -13.02 -14.53 -43.95
CA TYR A 379 -12.96 -13.71 -42.74
C TYR A 379 -13.51 -12.30 -42.96
N LYS A 380 -13.22 -11.68 -44.11
CA LYS A 380 -13.73 -10.36 -44.46
C LYS A 380 -15.25 -10.38 -44.65
N ASP A 381 -15.76 -11.34 -45.42
CA ASP A 381 -17.20 -11.49 -45.65
C ASP A 381 -17.97 -11.77 -44.34
N LEU A 382 -17.43 -12.66 -43.49
CA LEU A 382 -17.99 -12.94 -42.18
C LEU A 382 -18.02 -11.69 -41.29
N TYR A 383 -16.95 -10.90 -41.26
CA TYR A 383 -16.94 -9.64 -40.53
C TYR A 383 -18.05 -8.70 -41.01
N ASP A 384 -18.16 -8.49 -42.32
CA ASP A 384 -19.16 -7.59 -42.91
C ASP A 384 -20.58 -8.07 -42.62
N TYR A 385 -20.82 -9.38 -42.67
CA TYR A 385 -22.08 -9.98 -42.26
C TYR A 385 -22.41 -9.69 -40.79
N ILE A 386 -21.46 -9.89 -39.87
CA ILE A 386 -21.65 -9.61 -38.44
C ILE A 386 -22.01 -8.14 -38.24
N ILE A 387 -21.25 -7.22 -38.85
CA ILE A 387 -21.49 -5.78 -38.72
C ILE A 387 -22.87 -5.38 -39.26
N ARG A 388 -23.31 -5.91 -40.41
CA ARG A 388 -24.67 -5.65 -40.94
C ARG A 388 -25.77 -6.09 -39.97
N LYS A 389 -25.53 -7.08 -39.11
CA LYS A 389 -26.52 -7.59 -38.14
C LYS A 389 -26.55 -6.82 -36.82
N ILE A 390 -25.55 -6.01 -36.52
CA ILE A 390 -25.41 -5.33 -35.22
C ILE A 390 -25.33 -3.81 -35.32
N LYS A 391 -25.28 -3.26 -36.53
CA LYS A 391 -25.30 -1.82 -36.79
C LYS A 391 -26.55 -1.16 -36.23
#